data_AF-A0A6A5VS12-F1
#
_entry.id   AF-A0A6A5VS12-F1
#
_cell.length_a   1.000
_cell.length_b   1.000
_cell.length_c   1.000
_cell.angle_alpha   90.00
_cell.angle_beta   90.00
_cell.angle_gamma   90.00
#
_symmetry.space_group_name_H-M   'P 1'
#
loop_
_entity.id
_entity.type
_entity.pdbx_description
1 polymer ?
#
loop_
_entity_poly.entity_id
_entity_poly.type
_entity_poly.pdbx_seq_one_letter_code
_entity_poly.pdbx_strand_id
1 'polypeptide(L)'
;MRQPLSGRVIPRQIRHSELRCHLDNCLDNHEQCFLREFKTGTVEEHFWLIDTIKRMVVPKGQNTEYAALSYVWGGSRADYTHFKKLALRNAGIWSTINRLVAGNGTPGAKLPENLPATISDAIDFCRGIGIRFLWIDSICIDQESQEMKDYLIPKMDSIYLRAIVTIIAAAGDDAHAGLPGVRPGTRSDNRDIISIQGRKFITAYARAKEIIAKTTWWKRAWTFQEGWLSPRCFIFTPHEVFFCC
;
A
#
# COMPACT_ATOMS: atom_id res chain seq x y z
N MET A 1 -36.04 18.83 -6.50
CA MET A 1 -35.81 17.59 -7.27
C MET A 1 -34.51 16.96 -6.80
N ARG A 2 -34.52 15.75 -6.22
CA ARG A 2 -33.28 15.01 -5.91
C ARG A 2 -32.67 14.57 -7.24
N GLN A 3 -31.38 14.85 -7.48
CA GLN A 3 -30.69 14.29 -8.64
C GLN A 3 -30.86 12.76 -8.62
N PRO A 4 -31.24 12.13 -9.74
CA PRO A 4 -31.29 10.67 -9.79
C PRO A 4 -29.89 10.13 -9.50
N LEU A 5 -29.81 9.08 -8.69
CA LEU A 5 -28.56 8.37 -8.39
C LEU A 5 -27.95 7.92 -9.73
N SER A 6 -26.96 8.68 -10.22
CA SER A 6 -26.23 8.33 -11.44
C SER A 6 -25.14 7.33 -11.07
N GLY A 7 -25.29 6.08 -11.51
CA GLY A 7 -24.22 5.09 -11.42
C GLY A 7 -23.01 5.55 -12.21
N ARG A 8 -21.81 5.31 -11.69
CA ARG A 8 -20.57 5.70 -12.34
C ARG A 8 -19.86 4.47 -12.93
N VAL A 9 -19.50 4.54 -14.20
CA VAL A 9 -18.65 3.52 -14.81
C VAL A 9 -17.25 3.62 -14.20
N ILE A 10 -16.74 2.51 -13.67
CA ILE A 10 -15.38 2.48 -13.14
C ILE A 10 -14.42 2.37 -14.31
N PRO A 11 -13.46 3.30 -14.47
CA PRO A 11 -12.49 3.23 -15.56
C PRO A 11 -11.55 2.04 -15.38
N ARG A 12 -11.00 1.54 -16.49
CA ARG A 12 -10.00 0.45 -16.49
C ARG A 12 -8.68 0.85 -15.82
N GLN A 13 -8.34 2.13 -15.86
CA GLN A 13 -7.19 2.69 -15.16
C GLN A 13 -7.67 3.57 -14.00
N ILE A 14 -6.88 3.63 -12.94
CA ILE A 14 -7.17 4.56 -11.85
C ILE A 14 -7.06 6.01 -12.32
N ARG A 15 -7.82 6.88 -11.68
CA ARG A 15 -7.66 8.33 -11.83
C ARG A 15 -7.04 8.86 -10.56
N HIS A 16 -5.75 9.17 -10.60
CA HIS A 16 -5.03 9.64 -9.42
C HIS A 16 -5.65 10.89 -8.80
N SER A 17 -6.11 11.85 -9.61
CA SER A 17 -6.76 13.08 -9.12
C SER A 17 -8.02 12.80 -8.29
N GLU A 18 -8.78 11.78 -8.66
CA GLU A 18 -9.98 11.39 -7.94
C GLU A 18 -9.64 10.67 -6.63
N LEU A 19 -8.68 9.74 -6.67
CA LEU A 19 -8.24 9.06 -5.46
C LEU A 19 -7.60 10.06 -4.49
N ARG A 20 -6.85 11.03 -5.00
CA ARG A 20 -6.35 12.16 -4.21
C ARG A 20 -7.50 12.98 -3.61
N CYS A 21 -8.51 13.33 -4.40
CA CYS A 21 -9.69 14.05 -3.90
C CYS A 21 -10.42 13.31 -2.77
N HIS A 22 -10.56 11.98 -2.86
CA HIS A 22 -11.12 11.18 -1.77
C HIS A 22 -10.28 11.24 -0.49
N LEU A 23 -8.95 11.18 -0.64
CA LEU A 23 -8.03 11.32 0.50
C LEU A 23 -8.12 12.71 1.12
N ASP A 24 -8.06 13.77 0.32
CA ASP A 24 -8.16 15.17 0.77
C ASP A 24 -9.49 15.41 1.49
N ASN A 25 -10.61 14.96 0.91
CA ASN A 25 -11.91 15.11 1.57
C ASN A 25 -11.98 14.44 2.94
N CYS A 26 -11.29 13.31 3.14
CA CYS A 26 -11.20 12.68 4.44
C CYS A 26 -10.29 13.45 5.40
N LEU A 27 -9.14 13.93 4.91
CA LEU A 27 -8.21 14.77 5.68
C LEU A 27 -8.84 16.12 6.08
N ASP A 28 -9.76 16.66 5.30
CA ASP A 28 -10.32 17.97 5.60
C ASP A 28 -11.62 17.88 6.40
N ASN A 29 -12.42 16.81 6.21
CA ASN A 29 -13.82 16.80 6.64
C ASN A 29 -14.24 15.59 7.50
N HIS A 30 -13.39 14.58 7.72
CA HIS A 30 -13.81 13.35 8.41
C HIS A 30 -13.26 13.27 9.85
N GLU A 31 -13.95 13.91 10.78
CA GLU A 31 -13.58 13.98 12.21
C GLU A 31 -13.31 12.61 12.84
N GLN A 32 -14.06 11.57 12.48
CA GLN A 32 -13.89 10.22 13.04
C GLN A 32 -12.52 9.60 12.69
N CYS A 33 -11.91 10.00 11.58
CA CYS A 33 -10.53 9.61 11.25
C CYS A 33 -9.49 10.31 12.13
N PHE A 34 -9.80 11.49 12.65
CA PHE A 34 -8.94 12.26 13.55
C PHE A 34 -9.01 11.78 14.99
N LEU A 35 -10.17 11.27 15.41
CA LEU A 35 -10.43 10.82 16.77
C LEU A 35 -9.85 9.44 17.11
N ARG A 36 -9.08 8.83 16.20
CA ARG A 36 -8.31 7.61 16.48
C ARG A 36 -7.07 7.93 17.34
N GLU A 37 -7.29 8.48 18.53
CA GLU A 37 -6.26 8.58 19.56
C GLU A 37 -6.01 7.20 20.15
N PHE A 38 -5.09 6.45 19.54
CA PHE A 38 -4.51 5.31 20.22
C PHE A 38 -3.23 5.77 20.91
N LYS A 39 -3.07 5.38 22.18
CA LYS A 39 -1.81 5.52 22.94
C LYS A 39 -0.75 4.56 22.39
N THR A 40 -0.39 4.72 21.12
CA THR A 40 0.65 3.93 20.47
C THR A 40 2.00 4.59 20.66
N GLY A 41 3.03 3.77 20.84
CA GLY A 41 4.41 4.24 20.94
C GLY A 41 4.80 5.05 19.71
N THR A 42 5.71 6.01 19.89
CA THR A 42 6.43 6.62 18.78
C THR A 42 7.47 5.62 18.25
N VAL A 43 7.67 5.61 16.93
CA VAL A 43 8.76 4.87 16.29
C VAL A 43 9.87 5.88 16.03
N GLU A 44 10.85 5.89 16.93
CA GLU A 44 11.91 6.91 16.95
C GLU A 44 13.20 6.40 16.31
N GLU A 45 13.47 5.10 16.45
CA GLU A 45 14.66 4.45 15.94
C GLU A 45 14.37 3.56 14.74
N HIS A 46 15.39 3.32 13.92
CA HIS A 46 15.34 2.43 12.77
C HIS A 46 14.15 2.65 11.81
N PHE A 47 13.64 3.88 11.71
CA PHE A 47 12.48 4.13 10.87
C PHE A 47 12.90 4.67 9.50
N TRP A 48 12.81 3.81 8.49
CA TRP A 48 13.21 4.10 7.12
C TRP A 48 12.00 4.17 6.20
N LEU A 49 12.10 4.97 5.15
CA LEU A 49 11.05 5.19 4.17
C LEU A 49 11.63 5.13 2.76
N ILE A 50 10.81 4.74 1.80
CA ILE A 50 11.11 4.88 0.39
C ILE A 50 10.73 6.31 -0.03
N ASP A 51 11.70 7.09 -0.49
CA ASP A 51 11.44 8.30 -1.26
C ASP A 51 11.03 7.89 -2.68
N THR A 52 9.75 8.03 -3.00
CA THR A 52 9.17 7.57 -4.26
C THR A 52 9.67 8.37 -5.46
N ILE A 53 10.12 9.62 -5.25
CA ILE A 53 10.67 10.49 -6.30
C ILE A 53 12.12 10.10 -6.57
N LYS A 54 12.93 9.98 -5.52
CA LYS A 54 14.36 9.63 -5.66
C LYS A 54 14.60 8.13 -5.88
N ARG A 55 13.56 7.30 -5.71
CA ARG A 55 13.62 5.83 -5.73
C ARG A 55 14.73 5.28 -4.84
N MET A 56 14.72 5.69 -3.58
CA MET A 56 15.75 5.30 -2.61
C MET A 56 15.16 5.15 -1.22
N VAL A 57 15.75 4.26 -0.42
CA VAL A 57 15.48 4.14 1.01
C VAL A 57 16.26 5.21 1.74
N VAL A 58 15.58 5.98 2.60
CA VAL A 58 16.12 7.08 3.39
C VAL A 58 15.64 6.98 4.84
N PRO A 59 16.38 7.50 5.82
CA PRO A 59 15.85 7.62 7.18
C PRO A 59 14.65 8.56 7.19
N LYS A 60 13.66 8.29 8.04
CA LYS A 60 12.49 9.15 8.19
C LYS A 60 12.92 10.49 8.78
N GLY A 61 12.51 11.58 8.11
CA GLY A 61 12.69 12.93 8.63
C GLY A 61 11.69 13.30 9.74
N GLN A 62 11.92 14.47 10.35
CA GLN A 62 10.94 15.09 11.25
C GLN A 62 9.67 15.45 10.46
N ASN A 63 8.51 15.28 11.09
CA ASN A 63 7.18 15.61 10.54
C ASN A 63 6.94 15.08 9.11
N THR A 64 7.52 13.93 8.78
CA THR A 64 7.37 13.31 7.48
C THR A 64 6.11 12.46 7.43
N GLU A 65 5.17 12.86 6.58
CA GLU A 65 4.00 12.07 6.21
C GLU A 65 4.41 10.96 5.23
N TYR A 66 3.82 9.78 5.39
CA TYR A 66 4.08 8.63 4.53
C TYR A 66 2.82 7.80 4.34
N ALA A 67 2.72 7.12 3.19
CA ALA A 67 1.80 6.01 3.01
C ALA A 67 2.45 4.70 3.46
N ALA A 68 1.65 3.68 3.77
CA ALA A 68 2.13 2.32 4.00
C ALA A 68 1.61 1.37 2.91
N LEU A 69 2.37 0.33 2.57
CA LEU A 69 1.92 -0.76 1.70
C LEU A 69 1.69 -2.03 2.50
N SER A 70 0.52 -2.62 2.33
CA SER A 70 0.12 -3.90 2.87
C SER A 70 -0.21 -4.85 1.72
N TYR A 71 0.56 -5.94 1.60
CA TYR A 71 0.46 -6.88 0.48
C TYR A 71 0.97 -8.26 0.87
N VAL A 72 0.57 -9.30 0.12
CA VAL A 72 1.07 -10.67 0.32
C VAL A 72 2.43 -10.82 -0.34
N TRP A 73 3.44 -11.28 0.40
CA TRP A 73 4.78 -11.46 -0.18
C TRP A 73 4.89 -12.73 -1.05
N GLY A 74 4.15 -13.79 -0.70
CA GLY A 74 4.06 -15.11 -1.36
C GLY A 74 3.61 -16.19 -0.35
N GLY A 75 2.74 -17.13 -0.73
CA GLY A 75 1.88 -17.85 0.23
C GLY A 75 1.94 -19.40 0.27
N SER A 76 2.61 -20.08 -0.64
CA SER A 76 2.69 -21.56 -0.65
C SER A 76 4.00 -22.09 -0.04
N ARG A 77 4.04 -23.38 0.31
CA ARG A 77 5.24 -24.06 0.85
C ARG A 77 6.41 -24.10 -0.15
N ALA A 78 6.15 -23.90 -1.44
CA ALA A 78 7.17 -23.67 -2.47
C ALA A 78 7.70 -22.21 -2.46
N ASP A 79 6.96 -21.27 -1.87
CA ASP A 79 7.23 -19.82 -1.81
C ASP A 79 8.08 -19.35 -0.63
N TYR A 80 8.50 -20.24 0.28
CA TYR A 80 9.59 -19.88 1.22
C TYR A 80 10.85 -19.43 0.46
N THR A 81 11.05 -19.98 -0.75
CA THR A 81 12.08 -19.51 -1.68
C THR A 81 11.79 -18.11 -2.24
N HIS A 82 10.53 -17.73 -2.47
CA HIS A 82 10.16 -16.37 -2.92
C HIS A 82 10.36 -15.33 -1.82
N PHE A 83 9.96 -15.63 -0.58
CA PHE A 83 10.28 -14.81 0.60
C PHE A 83 11.79 -14.59 0.69
N LYS A 84 12.56 -15.68 0.67
CA LYS A 84 14.02 -15.60 0.79
C LYS A 84 14.64 -14.86 -0.40
N LYS A 85 14.13 -15.04 -1.63
CA LYS A 85 14.58 -14.31 -2.81
C LYS A 85 14.29 -12.81 -2.71
N LEU A 86 13.12 -12.41 -2.23
CA LEU A 86 12.77 -11.00 -2.04
C LEU A 86 13.65 -10.36 -0.96
N ALA A 87 13.77 -11.03 0.19
CA ALA A 87 14.65 -10.59 1.27
C ALA A 87 16.12 -10.50 0.81
N LEU A 88 16.63 -11.51 0.09
CA LEU A 88 17.99 -11.51 -0.47
C LEU A 88 18.19 -10.41 -1.52
N ARG A 89 17.19 -10.13 -2.37
CA ARG A 89 17.26 -8.99 -3.30
C ARG A 89 17.34 -7.66 -2.56
N ASN A 90 16.63 -7.54 -1.43
CA ASN A 90 16.63 -6.34 -0.61
C ASN A 90 17.88 -6.22 0.28
N ALA A 91 18.63 -7.31 0.53
CA ALA A 91 19.87 -7.30 1.32
C ALA A 91 20.95 -6.37 0.73
N GLY A 92 20.95 -6.16 -0.60
CA GLY A 92 21.81 -5.16 -1.25
C GLY A 92 21.57 -3.72 -0.79
N ILE A 93 20.32 -3.39 -0.44
CA ILE A 93 19.93 -2.07 0.08
C ILE A 93 20.56 -1.87 1.47
N TRP A 94 20.36 -2.84 2.37
CA TRP A 94 20.83 -2.75 3.75
C TRP A 94 22.34 -2.85 3.89
N SER A 95 23.01 -3.70 3.10
CA SER A 95 24.48 -3.72 3.05
C SER A 95 25.07 -2.37 2.60
N THR A 96 24.37 -1.62 1.75
CA THR A 96 24.78 -0.27 1.35
C THR A 96 24.54 0.73 2.48
N ILE A 97 23.34 0.71 3.09
CA ILE A 97 22.98 1.58 4.21
C ILE A 97 23.95 1.38 5.39
N ASN A 98 24.17 0.14 5.82
CA ASN A 98 25.01 -0.20 6.98
C ASN A 98 26.46 0.27 6.76
N ARG A 99 26.98 0.15 5.53
CA ARG A 99 28.31 0.66 5.17
C ARG A 99 28.39 2.18 5.24
N LEU A 100 27.37 2.89 4.74
CA LEU A 100 27.35 4.35 4.78
C LEU A 100 27.21 4.88 6.21
N VAL A 101 26.37 4.24 7.03
CA VAL A 101 26.23 4.57 8.46
C VAL A 101 27.56 4.35 9.19
N ALA A 102 28.23 3.22 8.99
CA ALA A 102 29.54 2.94 9.60
C ALA A 102 30.64 3.91 9.14
N GLY A 103 30.54 4.43 7.91
CA GLY A 103 31.49 5.38 7.33
C GLY A 103 31.18 6.85 7.58
N ASN A 104 30.21 7.19 8.46
CA ASN A 104 29.71 8.56 8.68
C ASN A 104 29.21 9.25 7.38
N GLY A 105 28.78 8.48 6.39
CA GLY A 105 28.18 8.98 5.16
C GLY A 105 26.70 9.31 5.31
N THR A 106 26.11 9.94 4.29
CA THR A 106 24.65 10.18 4.27
C THR A 106 23.91 8.84 4.18
N PRO A 107 23.05 8.48 5.16
CA PRO A 107 22.37 7.21 5.15
C PRO A 107 21.34 7.12 4.03
N GLY A 108 21.39 6.04 3.25
CA GLY A 108 20.38 5.71 2.25
C GLY A 108 20.91 4.84 1.11
N ALA A 109 20.02 4.19 0.38
CA ALA A 109 20.39 3.33 -0.74
C ALA A 109 19.35 3.38 -1.86
N LYS A 110 19.81 3.37 -3.11
CA LYS A 110 18.92 3.33 -4.27
C LYS A 110 18.17 2.00 -4.32
N LEU A 111 16.91 2.06 -4.74
CA LEU A 111 16.13 0.87 -5.01
C LEU A 111 16.66 0.17 -6.29
N PRO A 112 16.60 -1.17 -6.34
CA PRO A 112 16.84 -1.91 -7.58
C PRO A 112 15.94 -1.44 -8.72
N GLU A 113 16.42 -1.56 -9.96
CA GLU A 113 15.59 -1.27 -11.15
C GLU A 113 14.42 -2.25 -11.27
N ASN A 114 14.68 -3.53 -11.03
CA ASN A 114 13.70 -4.62 -11.16
C ASN A 114 13.01 -4.95 -9.84
N LEU A 115 12.09 -4.08 -9.42
CA LEU A 115 11.22 -4.31 -8.26
C LEU A 115 10.06 -5.26 -8.61
N PRO A 116 9.53 -6.03 -7.65
CA PRO A 116 8.27 -6.73 -7.81
C PRO A 116 7.15 -5.77 -8.19
N ALA A 117 6.21 -6.25 -9.00
CA ALA A 117 5.19 -5.40 -9.60
C ALA A 117 4.32 -4.69 -8.57
N THR A 118 3.96 -5.34 -7.46
CA THR A 118 3.16 -4.72 -6.39
C THR A 118 3.89 -3.56 -5.74
N ILE A 119 5.20 -3.68 -5.52
CA ILE A 119 6.03 -2.61 -4.96
C ILE A 119 6.19 -1.47 -5.96
N SER A 120 6.48 -1.78 -7.24
CA SER A 120 6.61 -0.74 -8.28
C SER A 120 5.31 0.03 -8.45
N ASP A 121 4.18 -0.69 -8.54
CA ASP A 121 2.86 -0.09 -8.69
C ASP A 121 2.50 0.77 -7.47
N ALA A 122 2.89 0.37 -6.25
CA ALA A 122 2.67 1.18 -5.05
C ALA A 122 3.48 2.49 -5.06
N ILE A 123 4.75 2.44 -5.50
CA ILE A 123 5.58 3.64 -5.68
C ILE A 123 4.95 4.59 -6.70
N ASP A 124 4.53 4.07 -7.85
CA ASP A 124 3.92 4.88 -8.92
C ASP A 124 2.55 5.43 -8.49
N PHE A 125 1.77 4.63 -7.75
CA PHE A 125 0.52 5.07 -7.17
C PHE A 125 0.70 6.24 -6.21
N CYS A 126 1.61 6.11 -5.24
CA CYS A 126 1.95 7.18 -4.30
C CYS A 126 2.36 8.46 -5.02
N ARG A 127 3.26 8.36 -6.02
CA ARG A 127 3.67 9.51 -6.83
C ARG A 127 2.48 10.17 -7.51
N GLY A 128 1.59 9.38 -8.10
CA GLY A 128 0.41 9.89 -8.80
C GLY A 128 -0.56 10.63 -7.89
N ILE A 129 -0.70 10.22 -6.63
CA ILE A 129 -1.55 10.90 -5.62
C ILE A 129 -0.79 11.91 -4.75
N GLY A 130 0.44 12.27 -5.13
CA GLY A 130 1.22 13.30 -4.44
C GLY A 130 1.80 12.89 -3.09
N ILE A 131 1.97 11.60 -2.82
CA ILE A 131 2.63 11.09 -1.60
C ILE A 131 4.08 10.71 -1.92
N ARG A 132 5.02 11.39 -1.26
CA ARG A 132 6.45 11.20 -1.52
C ARG A 132 7.05 10.02 -0.78
N PHE A 133 6.59 9.71 0.43
CA PHE A 133 7.20 8.68 1.25
C PHE A 133 6.30 7.47 1.38
N LEU A 134 6.88 6.30 1.21
CA LEU A 134 6.18 5.02 1.28
C LEU A 134 6.94 4.09 2.23
N TRP A 135 6.23 3.52 3.19
CA TRP A 135 6.73 2.48 4.06
C TRP A 135 6.30 1.10 3.53
N ILE A 136 7.26 0.19 3.41
CA ILE A 136 7.03 -1.21 2.99
C ILE A 136 7.87 -2.08 3.90
N ASP A 137 7.23 -2.95 4.66
CA ASP A 137 7.85 -3.89 5.62
C ASP A 137 9.07 -4.64 5.05
N SER A 138 8.94 -5.23 3.86
CA SER A 138 9.99 -6.04 3.22
C SER A 138 11.24 -5.24 2.80
N ILE A 139 11.15 -3.92 2.69
CA ILE A 139 12.23 -3.03 2.24
C ILE A 139 12.74 -2.14 3.38
N CYS A 140 11.82 -1.57 4.17
CA CYS A 140 12.10 -0.60 5.22
C CYS A 140 12.51 -1.24 6.55
N ILE A 141 12.44 -2.57 6.65
CA ILE A 141 13.01 -3.36 7.73
C ILE A 141 14.13 -4.23 7.17
N ASP A 142 15.30 -4.17 7.78
CA ASP A 142 16.40 -5.10 7.53
C ASP A 142 16.01 -6.49 8.03
N GLN A 143 15.71 -7.39 7.10
CA GLN A 143 15.26 -8.75 7.40
C GLN A 143 16.37 -9.60 8.05
N GLU A 144 17.63 -9.22 7.89
CA GLU A 144 18.78 -9.89 8.50
C GLU A 144 19.12 -9.33 9.89
N SER A 145 18.69 -8.10 10.21
CA SER A 145 18.88 -7.48 11.53
C SER A 145 17.83 -7.92 12.54
N GLN A 146 18.22 -8.76 13.49
CA GLN A 146 17.33 -9.17 14.58
C GLN A 146 16.95 -8.01 15.49
N GLU A 147 17.91 -7.12 15.79
CA GLU A 147 17.72 -5.91 16.59
C GLU A 147 16.62 -5.02 16.00
N MET A 148 16.68 -4.74 14.69
CA MET A 148 15.68 -3.91 14.02
C MET A 148 14.30 -4.56 14.03
N LYS A 149 14.23 -5.88 13.81
CA LYS A 149 12.97 -6.64 13.86
C LYS A 149 12.36 -6.62 15.25
N ASP A 150 13.16 -6.85 16.30
CA ASP A 150 12.70 -6.84 17.69
C ASP A 150 12.18 -5.45 18.11
N TYR A 151 12.72 -4.38 17.52
CA TYR A 151 12.22 -3.03 17.76
C TYR A 151 10.94 -2.68 16.98
N LEU A 152 10.89 -3.01 15.68
CA LEU A 152 9.83 -2.55 14.76
C LEU A 152 8.61 -3.47 14.73
N ILE A 153 8.76 -4.78 14.81
CA ILE A 153 7.64 -5.73 14.74
C ILE A 153 6.60 -5.47 15.84
N PRO A 154 6.99 -5.22 17.11
CA PRO A 154 6.02 -4.87 18.14
C PRO A 154 5.32 -3.51 17.92
N LYS A 155 5.85 -2.65 17.04
CA LYS A 155 5.34 -1.30 16.73
C LYS A 155 4.64 -1.20 15.37
N MET A 156 4.36 -2.33 14.72
CA MET A 156 3.68 -2.36 13.42
C MET A 156 2.33 -1.63 13.47
N ASP A 157 1.60 -1.79 14.57
CA ASP A 157 0.37 -1.07 14.85
C ASP A 157 0.53 0.45 14.73
N SER A 158 1.61 0.98 15.30
CA SER A 158 1.95 2.39 15.37
C SER A 158 2.34 2.92 14.00
N ILE A 159 3.05 2.11 13.20
CA ILE A 159 3.47 2.44 11.83
C ILE A 159 2.25 2.57 10.92
N TYR A 160 1.33 1.60 10.93
CA TYR A 160 0.13 1.66 10.09
C TYR A 160 -0.86 2.73 10.55
N LEU A 161 -1.01 2.91 11.87
CA LEU A 161 -1.89 3.94 12.42
C LEU A 161 -1.45 5.36 12.02
N ARG A 162 -0.14 5.63 11.99
CA ARG A 162 0.43 6.96 11.70
C ARG A 162 0.62 7.22 10.20
N ALA A 163 0.37 6.24 9.34
CA ALA A 163 0.38 6.45 7.90
C ALA A 163 -0.77 7.36 7.48
N ILE A 164 -0.52 8.28 6.54
CA ILE A 164 -1.57 9.15 5.99
C ILE A 164 -2.64 8.32 5.26
N VAL A 165 -2.22 7.23 4.63
CA VAL A 165 -3.07 6.22 3.99
C VAL A 165 -2.31 4.90 3.86
N THR A 166 -3.02 3.79 3.95
CA THR A 166 -2.48 2.46 3.67
C THR A 166 -3.01 1.94 2.35
N ILE A 167 -2.11 1.48 1.50
CA ILE A 167 -2.40 0.83 0.23
C ILE A 167 -2.50 -0.66 0.52
N ILE A 168 -3.66 -1.26 0.24
CA ILE A 168 -3.89 -2.69 0.44
C ILE A 168 -3.98 -3.36 -0.93
N ALA A 169 -3.01 -4.22 -1.23
CA ALA A 169 -2.97 -5.04 -2.44
C ALA A 169 -3.81 -6.32 -2.24
N ALA A 170 -5.13 -6.20 -2.23
CA ALA A 170 -6.04 -7.31 -1.98
C ALA A 170 -6.27 -8.21 -3.22
N ALA A 171 -5.89 -7.75 -4.41
CA ALA A 171 -6.06 -8.48 -5.66
C ALA A 171 -5.01 -9.57 -5.93
N GLY A 172 -3.87 -9.52 -5.23
CA GLY A 172 -2.70 -10.35 -5.50
C GLY A 172 -2.40 -11.35 -4.40
N ASP A 173 -1.81 -12.48 -4.80
CA ASP A 173 -1.37 -13.54 -3.89
C ASP A 173 0.14 -13.49 -3.59
N ASP A 174 0.87 -12.58 -4.24
CA ASP A 174 2.31 -12.38 -4.09
C ASP A 174 2.79 -10.95 -4.42
N ALA A 175 4.10 -10.72 -4.27
CA ALA A 175 4.76 -9.44 -4.54
C ALA A 175 4.74 -9.03 -6.04
N HIS A 176 4.47 -9.96 -6.95
CA HIS A 176 4.53 -9.80 -8.40
C HIS A 176 3.16 -9.61 -9.05
N ALA A 177 2.07 -9.75 -8.29
CA ALA A 177 0.71 -9.57 -8.79
C ALA A 177 0.42 -8.14 -9.32
N GLY A 178 0.96 -7.10 -8.67
CA GLY A 178 0.71 -5.70 -9.03
C GLY A 178 -0.56 -5.12 -8.39
N LEU A 179 -0.82 -3.84 -8.68
CA LEU A 179 -2.03 -3.11 -8.26
C LEU A 179 -2.96 -2.85 -9.46
N PRO A 180 -4.14 -3.49 -9.53
CA PRO A 180 -5.05 -3.37 -10.66
C PRO A 180 -5.46 -1.93 -11.01
N GLY A 181 -5.12 -1.53 -12.23
CA GLY A 181 -5.46 -0.25 -12.81
C GLY A 181 -4.39 0.83 -12.63
N VAL A 182 -3.30 0.57 -11.89
CA VAL A 182 -2.12 1.47 -11.86
C VAL A 182 -1.42 1.46 -13.22
N ARG A 183 -1.11 0.27 -13.74
CA ARG A 183 -0.61 0.09 -15.11
C ARG A 183 -1.75 -0.21 -16.09
N PRO A 184 -1.66 0.25 -17.35
CA PRO A 184 -2.63 -0.12 -18.38
C PRO A 184 -2.81 -1.64 -18.50
N GLY A 185 -4.06 -2.10 -18.59
CA GLY A 185 -4.38 -3.52 -18.81
C GLY A 185 -4.30 -4.43 -17.58
N THR A 186 -3.92 -3.92 -16.40
CA THR A 186 -3.81 -4.74 -15.16
C THR A 186 -5.12 -4.93 -14.41
N ARG A 187 -6.17 -4.18 -14.73
CA ARG A 187 -7.50 -4.32 -14.13
C ARG A 187 -8.38 -5.20 -14.99
N SER A 188 -8.95 -6.23 -14.38
CA SER A 188 -9.94 -7.11 -15.01
C SER A 188 -11.29 -6.41 -15.04
N ASP A 189 -11.81 -6.16 -16.24
CA ASP A 189 -13.10 -5.52 -16.48
C ASP A 189 -14.02 -6.50 -17.22
N ASN A 190 -14.62 -7.42 -16.47
CA ASN A 190 -15.60 -8.40 -16.97
C ASN A 190 -17.04 -7.87 -16.82
N ARG A 191 -17.25 -6.55 -16.92
CA ARG A 191 -18.60 -5.98 -16.83
C ARG A 191 -19.30 -6.06 -18.17
N ASP A 192 -20.45 -6.71 -18.18
CA ASP A 192 -21.38 -6.57 -19.30
C ASP A 192 -22.06 -5.20 -19.21
N ILE A 193 -21.93 -4.42 -20.28
CA ILE A 193 -22.61 -3.14 -20.45
C ILE A 193 -23.64 -3.32 -21.55
N ILE A 194 -24.92 -3.32 -21.17
CA ILE A 194 -26.03 -3.36 -22.13
C ILE A 194 -26.72 -1.99 -22.18
N SER A 195 -27.16 -1.59 -23.38
CA SER A 195 -27.93 -0.37 -23.56
C SER A 195 -29.37 -0.72 -23.91
N ILE A 196 -30.31 -0.37 -23.04
CA ILE A 196 -31.75 -0.56 -23.27
C ILE A 196 -32.39 0.82 -23.29
N GLN A 197 -33.02 1.18 -24.42
CA GLN A 197 -33.72 2.47 -24.60
C GLN A 197 -32.88 3.69 -24.20
N GLY A 198 -31.60 3.71 -24.60
CA GLY A 198 -30.67 4.81 -24.29
C GLY A 198 -30.15 4.84 -22.86
N ARG A 199 -30.50 3.87 -22.00
CA ARG A 199 -29.98 3.73 -20.64
C ARG A 199 -28.96 2.60 -20.59
N LYS A 200 -27.79 2.87 -20.00
CA LYS A 200 -26.74 1.86 -19.77
C LYS A 200 -27.01 1.10 -18.48
N PHE A 201 -27.06 -0.22 -18.58
CA PHE A 201 -27.12 -1.14 -17.46
C PHE A 201 -25.79 -1.87 -17.37
N ILE A 202 -25.30 -2.06 -16.15
CA ILE A 202 -23.99 -2.61 -15.88
C ILE A 202 -24.14 -3.64 -14.77
N THR A 203 -23.53 -4.81 -14.94
CA THR A 203 -23.48 -5.82 -13.88
C THR A 203 -22.79 -5.25 -12.65
N ALA A 204 -23.50 -5.24 -11.51
CA ALA A 204 -22.92 -4.83 -10.24
C ALA A 204 -21.95 -5.92 -9.74
N TYR A 205 -20.79 -5.51 -9.23
CA TYR A 205 -19.93 -6.44 -8.52
C TYR A 205 -20.50 -6.79 -7.15
N ALA A 206 -20.02 -7.91 -6.60
CA ALA A 206 -20.25 -8.27 -5.20
C ALA A 206 -19.83 -7.12 -4.28
N ARG A 207 -20.45 -7.05 -3.10
CA ARG A 207 -20.13 -5.99 -2.13
C ARG A 207 -18.65 -6.04 -1.75
N ALA A 208 -18.04 -4.87 -1.51
CA ALA A 208 -16.63 -4.74 -1.10
C ALA A 208 -16.22 -5.77 -0.03
N LYS A 209 -17.05 -5.90 1.02
CA LYS A 209 -16.84 -6.84 2.12
C LYS A 209 -16.74 -8.29 1.66
N GLU A 210 -17.57 -8.71 0.70
CA GLU A 210 -17.57 -10.07 0.17
C GLU A 210 -16.35 -10.35 -0.71
N ILE A 211 -15.92 -9.37 -1.50
CA ILE A 211 -14.71 -9.47 -2.31
C ILE A 211 -13.51 -9.58 -1.39
N ILE A 212 -13.35 -8.64 -0.46
CA ILE A 212 -12.21 -8.57 0.47
C ILE A 212 -12.12 -9.83 1.31
N ALA A 213 -13.23 -10.33 1.88
CA ALA A 213 -13.25 -11.52 2.72
C ALA A 213 -12.71 -12.79 2.04
N LYS A 214 -12.74 -12.86 0.70
CA LYS A 214 -12.25 -14.00 -0.07
C LYS A 214 -10.76 -13.93 -0.39
N THR A 215 -10.15 -12.75 -0.28
CA THR A 215 -8.76 -12.51 -0.69
C THR A 215 -7.76 -13.24 0.20
N THR A 216 -6.62 -13.63 -0.38
CA THR A 216 -5.50 -14.20 0.38
C THR A 216 -4.98 -13.21 1.41
N TRP A 217 -4.99 -11.92 1.07
CA TRP A 217 -4.70 -10.85 2.00
C TRP A 217 -5.53 -10.97 3.27
N TRP A 218 -6.87 -10.93 3.18
CA TRP A 218 -7.79 -10.97 4.33
C TRP A 218 -7.60 -12.16 5.27
N LYS A 219 -7.16 -13.31 4.75
CA LYS A 219 -6.95 -14.54 5.52
C LYS A 219 -5.69 -14.52 6.39
N ARG A 220 -4.82 -13.50 6.25
CA ARG A 220 -3.58 -13.39 7.03
C ARG A 220 -3.85 -12.84 8.43
N ALA A 221 -3.12 -13.37 9.41
CA ALA A 221 -3.17 -12.91 10.81
C ALA A 221 -2.80 -11.42 10.97
N TRP A 222 -1.96 -10.89 10.08
CA TRP A 222 -1.46 -9.51 10.13
C TRP A 222 -2.45 -8.46 9.60
N THR A 223 -3.53 -8.86 8.92
CA THR A 223 -4.48 -7.90 8.31
C THR A 223 -5.18 -6.99 9.31
N PHE A 224 -5.30 -7.42 10.57
CA PHE A 224 -5.84 -6.58 11.63
C PHE A 224 -4.95 -5.35 11.84
N GLN A 225 -3.63 -5.52 12.02
CA GLN A 225 -2.73 -4.38 12.19
C GLN A 225 -2.61 -3.54 10.91
N GLU A 226 -2.56 -4.20 9.75
CA GLU A 226 -2.33 -3.53 8.47
C GLU A 226 -3.57 -2.75 7.97
N GLY A 227 -4.77 -3.30 8.12
CA GLY A 227 -6.00 -2.74 7.57
C GLY A 227 -6.96 -2.13 8.59
N TRP A 228 -7.10 -2.73 9.78
CA TRP A 228 -8.06 -2.24 10.78
C TRP A 228 -7.56 -0.99 11.49
N LEU A 229 -6.27 -0.94 11.81
CA LEU A 229 -5.67 0.19 12.53
C LEU A 229 -5.40 1.40 11.64
N SER A 230 -5.18 1.16 10.35
CA SER A 230 -5.03 2.23 9.35
C SER A 230 -6.28 3.13 9.32
N PRO A 231 -6.14 4.45 9.56
CA PRO A 231 -7.27 5.37 9.53
C PRO A 231 -7.90 5.46 8.14
N ARG A 232 -7.08 5.32 7.10
CA ARG A 232 -7.47 5.48 5.70
C ARG A 232 -6.84 4.37 4.87
N CYS A 233 -7.62 3.74 4.01
CA CYS A 233 -7.20 2.60 3.20
C CYS A 233 -7.66 2.74 1.75
N PHE A 234 -6.73 2.58 0.80
CA PHE A 234 -7.06 2.26 -0.59
C PHE A 234 -6.92 0.76 -0.80
N ILE A 235 -8.05 0.07 -0.97
CA ILE A 235 -8.10 -1.38 -1.12
C ILE A 235 -8.22 -1.72 -2.61
N PHE A 236 -7.12 -2.18 -3.19
CA PHE A 236 -7.05 -2.61 -4.58
C PHE A 236 -7.56 -4.05 -4.69
N THR A 237 -8.74 -4.21 -5.26
CA THR A 237 -9.29 -5.52 -5.67
C THR A 237 -9.09 -5.74 -7.17
N PRO A 238 -9.35 -6.96 -7.71
CA PRO A 238 -9.16 -7.22 -9.13
C PRO A 238 -9.96 -6.29 -10.06
N HIS A 239 -11.05 -5.72 -9.56
CA HIS A 239 -12.04 -5.01 -10.37
C HIS A 239 -12.17 -3.52 -10.03
N GLU A 240 -11.94 -3.14 -8.78
CA GLU A 240 -12.12 -1.77 -8.32
C GLU A 240 -11.24 -1.43 -7.12
N VAL A 241 -11.08 -0.13 -6.87
CA VAL A 241 -10.38 0.39 -5.71
C VAL A 241 -11.43 0.95 -4.76
N PHE A 242 -11.45 0.43 -3.53
CA PHE A 242 -12.27 0.98 -2.48
C PHE A 242 -11.46 1.97 -1.65
N PHE A 243 -12.08 3.07 -1.27
CA PHE A 243 -11.56 3.96 -0.24
C PHE A 243 -12.35 3.72 1.04
N CYS A 244 -11.65 3.40 2.12
CA CYS A 244 -12.24 3.23 3.45
C CYS A 244 -11.55 4.20 4.41
N CYS A 245 -12.36 4.98 5.12
CA CYS A 245 -11.95 5.92 6.15
C CYS A 245 -12.95 5.86 7.31
#